data_AF-A0A671E0S7-F1
#
_entry.id   AF-A0A671E0S7-F1
#
_cell.length_a   1.000
_cell.length_b   1.000
_cell.length_c   1.000
_cell.angle_alpha   90.00
_cell.angle_beta   90.00
_cell.angle_gamma   90.00
#
_symmetry.space_group_name_H-M   'P 1'
#
loop_
_entity.id
_entity.type
_entity.pdbx_description
1 polymer ?
#
loop_
_entity_poly.entity_id
_entity_poly.type
_entity_poly.pdbx_seq_one_letter_code
_entity_poly.pdbx_strand_id
1 'polypeptide(L)'
;MAAGETQVYAKVNSKLKGRSTTSLLDPLLGMGFPAHTALKALAATGRKTAEEAAEWLHCHCNDPSLDDPIPQEYALFLCPTGPLLEKLQEFWRESKRQCTKNRAHEVFPHITLCDFFTCEDQKVEYLYEALKRAGDRMLGSFPSVVPLVLHSSISYLGFFVTDSHADVIREFAMMFATEAAVLADCTVKPCTKQLHLTLAHKFYPHHQRTLEQLARAVHPGLSCQWTAMLYSRDMRFVHYQTLRALFQYKPQNMDELPLTPGDHLFVDPTQQEEASEGWVIGVSQRTGCRGFLPENYTERVRECDTWVKHRMYTFSLAVDLNSRKDGDVSSRRNGEVHPPPRPRSMGSVQALQGAILRKSVLVVRHGERVDQIFGKSWLQQCSTPDGKYYRPDLNFPCSLPRRGNGIKDFENDPPLSSCGIFQSRTAGEALLSSGIQITSVFTSPALRCVQTAKHILEELKLEKKMKIKVEPGIYEWTKWEASKTTPTLMTLDELKEANFNVSTDYRSPLWECASAKKIRREDSGSWW
;
A
#
# COMPACT_ATOMS: atom_id res chain seq x y z
N MET A 1 38.41 27.90 25.50
CA MET A 1 37.67 29.16 25.25
C MET A 1 36.94 29.00 23.92
N ALA A 2 35.63 29.04 23.77
CA ALA A 2 34.52 29.11 24.69
C ALA A 2 33.42 28.18 24.13
N ALA A 3 32.69 27.51 25.02
CA ALA A 3 31.53 26.70 24.70
C ALA A 3 30.38 27.62 24.22
N GLY A 4 29.78 27.32 23.07
CA GLY A 4 28.53 27.91 22.64
C GLY A 4 27.41 26.92 22.93
N GLU A 5 26.69 27.14 24.04
CA GLU A 5 25.47 26.42 24.38
C GLU A 5 24.40 26.69 23.32
N THR A 6 24.00 25.66 22.59
CA THR A 6 22.81 25.70 21.73
C THR A 6 21.59 25.61 22.65
N GLN A 7 20.85 26.71 22.81
CA GLN A 7 19.53 26.71 23.45
C GLN A 7 18.56 25.85 22.62
N VAL A 8 18.47 24.58 22.98
CA VAL A 8 17.36 23.69 22.62
C VAL A 8 16.21 23.99 23.59
N TYR A 9 14.96 23.85 23.14
CA TYR A 9 13.70 24.05 23.86
C TYR A 9 13.10 25.48 23.83
N ALA A 10 12.12 25.64 22.95
CA ALA A 10 11.18 26.75 22.95
C ALA A 10 10.24 26.66 24.18
N LYS A 11 10.03 27.78 24.86
CA LYS A 11 9.09 27.89 26.00
C LYS A 11 7.64 27.73 25.53
N VAL A 12 6.95 26.71 26.02
CA VAL A 12 5.52 26.49 25.83
C VAL A 12 4.73 27.52 26.65
N ASN A 13 3.89 28.31 26.00
CA ASN A 13 3.00 29.28 26.66
C ASN A 13 1.57 28.72 26.71
N SER A 14 1.06 28.45 27.91
CA SER A 14 -0.26 27.84 28.13
C SER A 14 -1.37 28.90 28.19
N LYS A 15 -1.89 29.33 27.03
CA LYS A 15 -3.18 30.02 26.97
C LYS A 15 -4.02 29.56 25.77
N LEU A 16 -4.92 28.63 26.02
CA LEU A 16 -5.98 28.20 25.09
C LEU A 16 -7.04 29.29 24.94
N LYS A 17 -7.19 29.83 23.72
CA LYS A 17 -8.40 30.55 23.27
C LYS A 17 -8.71 30.20 21.82
N GLY A 18 -9.87 29.56 21.60
CA GLY A 18 -10.72 29.82 20.43
C GLY A 18 -10.76 28.79 19.29
N ARG A 19 -11.80 27.95 19.34
CA ARG A 19 -12.60 27.35 18.25
C ARG A 19 -11.99 26.27 17.31
N SER A 20 -12.65 25.09 17.37
CA SER A 20 -12.65 23.94 16.45
C SER A 20 -11.63 22.81 16.68
N THR A 21 -11.31 22.48 17.93
CA THR A 21 -10.44 21.32 18.29
C THR A 21 -11.20 20.02 18.64
N THR A 22 -12.53 19.98 18.46
CA THR A 22 -13.40 19.16 19.32
C THR A 22 -13.69 17.72 18.88
N SER A 23 -13.67 17.33 17.59
CA SER A 23 -14.32 16.04 17.25
C SER A 23 -13.59 14.77 17.71
N LEU A 24 -12.25 14.75 17.72
CA LEU A 24 -11.47 13.55 18.06
C LEU A 24 -10.82 13.58 19.44
N LEU A 25 -10.66 14.77 20.03
CA LEU A 25 -10.03 14.93 21.34
C LEU A 25 -11.02 14.63 22.48
N ASP A 26 -12.27 15.09 22.36
CA ASP A 26 -13.28 14.97 23.41
C ASP A 26 -13.51 13.52 23.87
N PRO A 27 -13.59 12.50 22.99
CA PRO A 27 -13.71 11.11 23.41
C PRO A 27 -12.52 10.64 24.26
N LEU A 28 -11.29 11.01 23.90
CA LEU A 28 -10.07 10.62 24.63
C LEU A 28 -10.01 11.28 26.01
N LEU A 29 -10.41 12.54 26.11
CA LEU A 29 -10.56 13.23 27.40
C LEU A 29 -11.65 12.57 28.26
N GLY A 30 -12.76 12.17 27.64
CA GLY A 30 -13.84 11.42 28.30
C GLY A 30 -13.41 10.06 28.84
N MET A 31 -12.39 9.43 28.23
CA MET A 31 -11.75 8.20 28.73
C MET A 31 -10.74 8.46 29.86
N GLY A 32 -10.47 9.72 30.21
CA GLY A 32 -9.56 10.11 31.29
C GLY A 32 -8.11 10.32 30.87
N PHE A 33 -7.79 10.30 29.56
CA PHE A 33 -6.42 10.58 29.10
C PHE A 33 -6.08 12.07 29.25
N PRO A 34 -4.88 12.42 29.73
CA PRO A 34 -4.39 13.80 29.72
C PRO A 34 -4.41 14.42 28.31
N ALA A 35 -4.69 15.72 28.23
CA ALA A 35 -4.86 16.38 26.93
C ALA A 35 -3.60 16.35 26.05
N HIS A 36 -2.41 16.48 26.64
CA HIS A 36 -1.15 16.45 25.88
C HIS A 36 -0.85 15.05 25.32
N THR A 37 -1.05 13.98 26.09
CA THR A 37 -0.85 12.61 25.60
C THR A 37 -1.92 12.22 24.57
N ALA A 38 -3.18 12.64 24.76
CA ALA A 38 -4.24 12.44 23.78
C ALA A 38 -3.92 13.13 22.44
N LEU A 39 -3.41 14.36 22.47
CA LEU A 39 -2.98 15.08 21.27
C LEU A 39 -1.77 14.41 20.61
N LYS A 40 -0.78 13.96 21.39
CA LYS A 40 0.36 13.19 20.89
C LYS A 40 -0.10 11.90 20.18
N ALA A 41 -1.01 11.15 20.79
CA ALA A 41 -1.55 9.92 20.21
C ALA A 41 -2.32 10.18 18.91
N LEU A 42 -3.11 11.26 18.88
CA LEU A 42 -3.78 11.72 17.67
C LEU A 42 -2.76 12.08 16.57
N ALA A 43 -1.67 12.77 16.91
CA ALA A 43 -0.61 13.07 15.96
C ALA A 43 0.09 11.80 15.46
N ALA A 44 0.50 10.90 16.37
CA ALA A 44 1.15 9.62 16.06
C ALA A 44 0.30 8.65 15.22
N THR A 45 -1.03 8.81 15.22
CA THR A 45 -1.96 7.97 14.44
C THR A 45 -2.51 8.66 13.19
N GLY A 46 -2.05 9.88 12.89
CA GLY A 46 -2.47 10.63 11.70
C GLY A 46 -3.85 11.28 11.84
N ARG A 47 -4.39 11.34 13.06
CA ARG A 47 -5.71 11.89 13.40
C ARG A 47 -6.81 11.26 12.53
N LYS A 48 -6.82 9.93 12.45
CA LYS A 48 -7.82 9.16 11.69
C LYS A 48 -9.10 8.95 12.49
N THR A 49 -8.99 8.37 13.68
CA THR A 49 -10.10 8.07 14.58
C THR A 49 -9.67 8.24 16.04
N ALA A 50 -10.64 8.42 16.94
CA ALA A 50 -10.35 8.49 18.38
C ALA A 50 -9.99 7.10 18.92
N GLU A 51 -10.56 6.04 18.34
CA GLU A 51 -10.33 4.65 18.72
C GLU A 51 -8.89 4.21 18.45
N GLU A 52 -8.32 4.54 17.29
CA GLU A 52 -6.90 4.24 16.98
C GLU A 52 -5.96 4.97 17.94
N ALA A 53 -6.25 6.24 18.25
CA ALA A 53 -5.46 7.01 19.20
C ALA A 53 -5.59 6.46 20.64
N ALA A 54 -6.77 6.01 21.04
CA ALA A 54 -6.98 5.36 22.32
C ALA A 54 -6.19 4.04 22.39
N GLU A 55 -6.27 3.19 21.37
CA GLU A 55 -5.51 1.93 21.31
C GLU A 55 -3.99 2.19 21.40
N TRP A 56 -3.51 3.20 20.68
CA TRP A 56 -2.12 3.63 20.76
C TRP A 56 -1.72 4.02 22.19
N LEU A 57 -2.53 4.79 22.90
CA LEU A 57 -2.29 5.17 24.30
C LEU A 57 -2.25 3.96 25.24
N HIS A 58 -3.17 3.00 25.06
CA HIS A 58 -3.16 1.78 25.87
C HIS A 58 -1.89 0.97 25.64
N CYS A 59 -1.42 0.87 24.40
CA CYS A 59 -0.19 0.16 24.08
C CYS A 59 1.06 0.90 24.60
N HIS A 60 1.03 2.23 24.68
CA HIS A 60 2.11 3.07 25.20
C HIS A 60 2.00 3.38 26.70
N CYS A 61 1.15 2.67 27.45
CA CYS A 61 0.98 2.92 28.89
C CYS A 61 2.28 2.77 29.72
N ASN A 62 3.27 2.05 29.20
CA ASN A 62 4.59 1.87 29.80
C ASN A 62 5.71 2.57 28.98
N ASP A 63 5.38 3.46 28.03
CA ASP A 63 6.38 4.25 27.30
C ASP A 63 6.95 5.32 28.27
N PRO A 64 8.27 5.27 28.58
CA PRO A 64 8.89 6.21 29.52
C PRO A 64 8.89 7.68 29.04
N SER A 65 8.62 7.92 27.75
CA SER A 65 8.62 9.22 27.10
C SER A 65 7.23 9.64 26.58
N LEU A 66 6.17 8.95 27.02
CA LEU A 66 4.80 9.29 26.66
C LEU A 66 4.44 10.73 27.04
N ASP A 67 4.96 11.24 28.15
CA ASP A 67 4.68 12.59 28.65
C ASP A 67 5.66 13.66 28.13
N ASP A 68 6.75 13.26 27.46
CA ASP A 68 7.75 14.22 26.99
C ASP A 68 7.17 15.13 25.90
N PRO A 69 7.46 16.44 25.88
CA PRO A 69 6.92 17.36 24.87
C PRO A 69 7.69 17.27 23.54
N ILE A 70 7.86 16.05 23.00
CA ILE A 70 8.57 15.77 21.75
C ILE A 70 7.52 15.67 20.63
N PRO A 71 7.44 16.66 19.72
CA PRO A 71 6.51 16.61 18.61
C PRO A 71 6.95 15.61 17.53
N GLN A 72 6.01 15.26 16.67
CA GLN A 72 6.30 14.58 15.41
C GLN A 72 7.09 15.52 14.47
N GLU A 73 7.89 14.91 13.59
CA GLU A 73 8.56 15.61 12.49
C GLU A 73 7.81 15.35 11.18
N TYR A 74 7.44 16.41 10.47
CA TYR A 74 6.59 16.40 9.28
C TYR A 74 7.38 16.70 8.03
N ALA A 75 6.92 16.18 6.90
CA ALA A 75 7.40 16.55 5.57
C ALA A 75 6.27 16.52 4.54
N LEU A 76 6.35 17.43 3.57
CA LEU A 76 5.45 17.50 2.43
C LEU A 76 6.14 16.95 1.17
N PHE A 77 5.49 16.00 0.53
CA PHE A 77 5.96 15.35 -0.69
C PHE A 77 4.95 15.48 -1.81
N LEU A 78 5.42 15.60 -3.05
CA LEU A 78 4.59 15.45 -4.24
C LEU A 78 4.77 14.03 -4.78
N CYS A 79 3.70 13.24 -4.74
CA CYS A 79 3.74 11.82 -5.09
C CYS A 79 3.01 11.58 -6.42
N PRO A 80 3.61 10.81 -7.36
CA PRO A 80 2.91 10.34 -8.55
C PRO A 80 1.92 9.23 -8.17
N THR A 81 0.88 9.08 -8.98
CA THR A 81 -0.12 8.00 -8.83
C THR A 81 -0.33 7.26 -10.15
N GLY A 82 -1.03 6.12 -10.10
CA GLY A 82 -1.41 5.37 -11.30
C GLY A 82 -0.21 4.78 -12.07
N PRO A 83 -0.24 4.77 -13.42
CA PRO A 83 0.74 4.04 -14.23
C PRO A 83 2.20 4.43 -14.02
N LEU A 84 2.49 5.72 -13.77
CA LEU A 84 3.84 6.17 -13.48
C LEU A 84 4.35 5.56 -12.17
N LEU A 85 3.53 5.57 -11.11
CA LEU A 85 3.89 4.97 -9.82
C LEU A 85 4.15 3.47 -9.95
N GLU A 86 3.34 2.75 -10.73
CA GLU A 86 3.53 1.31 -10.98
C GLU A 86 4.90 1.03 -11.64
N LYS A 87 5.27 1.84 -12.64
CA LYS A 87 6.57 1.71 -13.33
C LYS A 87 7.75 2.08 -12.43
N LEU A 88 7.59 3.08 -11.57
CA LEU A 88 8.58 3.40 -10.55
C LEU A 88 8.71 2.22 -9.57
N GLN A 89 7.62 1.66 -9.06
CA GLN A 89 7.70 0.49 -8.16
C GLN A 89 8.35 -0.73 -8.83
N GLU A 90 8.09 -0.95 -10.12
CA GLU A 90 8.76 -1.98 -10.91
C GLU A 90 10.27 -1.72 -11.00
N PHE A 91 10.68 -0.49 -11.30
CA PHE A 91 12.09 -0.09 -11.29
C PHE A 91 12.74 -0.39 -9.94
N TRP A 92 12.13 -0.02 -8.82
CA TRP A 92 12.71 -0.25 -7.48
C TRP A 92 12.82 -1.74 -7.16
N ARG A 93 11.83 -2.54 -7.56
CA ARG A 93 11.89 -4.00 -7.37
C ARG A 93 13.06 -4.60 -8.15
N GLU A 94 13.21 -4.19 -9.41
CA GLU A 94 14.22 -4.74 -10.30
C GLU A 94 15.64 -4.25 -9.98
N SER A 95 15.79 -2.97 -9.66
CA SER A 95 17.06 -2.39 -9.24
C SER A 95 17.52 -2.98 -7.90
N LYS A 96 16.64 -3.20 -6.93
CA LYS A 96 16.99 -3.91 -5.69
C LYS A 96 17.47 -5.34 -5.97
N ARG A 97 16.86 -6.04 -6.93
CA ARG A 97 17.21 -7.42 -7.30
C ARG A 97 18.57 -7.50 -7.99
N GLN A 98 18.85 -6.60 -8.94
CA GLN A 98 20.08 -6.64 -9.75
C GLN A 98 21.25 -5.85 -9.17
N CYS A 99 20.98 -4.84 -8.36
CA CYS A 99 21.96 -3.84 -7.92
C CYS A 99 21.95 -3.61 -6.40
N THR A 100 21.33 -4.53 -5.65
CA THR A 100 21.15 -4.48 -4.19
C THR A 100 20.41 -3.23 -3.69
N LYS A 101 20.14 -3.16 -2.38
CA LYS A 101 19.42 -2.04 -1.77
C LYS A 101 20.34 -0.80 -1.73
N ASN A 102 19.93 0.27 -2.42
CA ASN A 102 20.46 1.63 -2.26
C ASN A 102 19.50 2.53 -1.46
N ARG A 103 19.92 3.76 -1.12
CA ARG A 103 19.18 4.67 -0.23
C ARG A 103 17.83 5.16 -0.78
N ALA A 104 17.63 5.18 -2.10
CA ALA A 104 16.33 5.51 -2.68
C ALA A 104 15.23 4.51 -2.30
N HIS A 105 15.60 3.27 -1.92
CA HIS A 105 14.64 2.24 -1.51
C HIS A 105 14.11 2.42 -0.09
N GLU A 106 14.65 3.36 0.69
CA GLU A 106 14.19 3.61 2.07
C GLU A 106 12.88 4.40 2.11
N VAL A 107 12.50 5.04 1.00
CA VAL A 107 11.30 5.87 0.89
C VAL A 107 10.53 5.51 -0.39
N PHE A 108 9.23 5.80 -0.43
CA PHE A 108 8.41 5.67 -1.64
C PHE A 108 8.83 6.68 -2.74
N PRO A 109 8.48 6.47 -4.02
CA PRO A 109 8.80 7.44 -5.08
C PRO A 109 8.09 8.79 -4.87
N HIS A 110 8.84 9.88 -4.81
CA HIS A 110 8.32 11.22 -4.52
C HIS A 110 9.23 12.34 -5.04
N ILE A 111 8.71 13.56 -5.05
CA ILE A 111 9.47 14.81 -5.12
C ILE A 111 9.36 15.52 -3.77
N THR A 112 10.48 15.87 -3.16
CA THR A 112 10.51 16.59 -1.87
C THR A 112 10.16 18.06 -2.06
N LEU A 113 9.16 18.55 -1.33
CA LEU A 113 8.68 19.93 -1.44
C LEU A 113 9.23 20.85 -0.35
N CYS A 114 9.58 20.31 0.82
CA CYS A 114 10.18 21.07 1.92
C CYS A 114 11.16 20.20 2.72
N ASP A 115 12.01 20.86 3.49
CA ASP A 115 12.75 20.18 4.56
C ASP A 115 11.78 19.61 5.59
N PHE A 116 12.25 18.63 6.36
CA PHE A 116 11.52 18.18 7.55
C PHE A 116 11.37 19.33 8.56
N PHE A 117 10.20 19.42 9.19
CA PHE A 117 9.87 20.47 10.16
C PHE A 117 9.02 19.90 11.31
N THR A 118 9.02 20.55 12.46
CA THR A 118 8.20 20.13 13.60
C THR A 118 6.90 20.93 13.67
N CYS A 119 5.86 20.32 14.24
CA CYS A 119 4.58 20.96 14.53
C CYS A 119 4.11 20.48 15.91
N GLU A 120 3.69 21.40 16.78
CA GLU A 120 3.10 21.02 18.07
C GLU A 120 1.84 20.16 17.86
N ASP A 121 1.65 19.12 18.67
CA ASP A 121 0.55 18.17 18.53
C ASP A 121 -0.85 18.84 18.55
N GLN A 122 -0.99 19.94 19.29
CA GLN A 122 -2.21 20.74 19.37
C GLN A 122 -2.52 21.55 18.09
N LYS A 123 -1.49 21.80 17.25
CA LYS A 123 -1.58 22.65 16.06
C LYS A 123 -1.70 21.85 14.75
N VAL A 124 -1.66 20.51 14.81
CA VAL A 124 -1.65 19.63 13.61
C VAL A 124 -2.88 19.80 12.71
N GLU A 125 -4.07 20.08 13.25
CA GLU A 125 -5.25 20.38 12.43
C GLU A 125 -5.08 21.67 11.60
N TYR A 126 -4.42 22.68 12.16
CA TYR A 126 -4.12 23.92 11.42
C TYR A 126 -3.12 23.66 10.28
N LEU A 127 -2.22 22.67 10.44
CA LEU A 127 -1.34 22.22 9.37
C LEU A 127 -2.11 21.54 8.24
N TYR A 128 -3.19 20.83 8.54
CA TYR A 128 -4.09 20.25 7.52
C TYR A 128 -4.84 21.33 6.74
N GLU A 129 -5.35 22.33 7.45
CA GLU A 129 -6.00 23.48 6.85
C GLU A 129 -5.02 24.28 5.98
N ALA A 130 -3.75 24.43 6.41
CA ALA A 130 -2.71 25.05 5.61
C ALA A 130 -2.47 24.31 4.29
N LEU A 131 -2.39 22.98 4.32
CA LEU A 131 -2.27 22.16 3.11
C LEU A 131 -3.48 22.35 2.18
N LYS A 132 -4.70 22.32 2.74
CA LYS A 132 -5.93 22.51 1.98
C LYS A 132 -5.97 23.89 1.31
N ARG A 133 -5.70 24.96 2.06
CA ARG A 133 -5.70 26.34 1.52
C ARG A 133 -4.66 26.55 0.45
N ALA A 134 -3.44 26.06 0.66
CA ALA A 134 -2.38 26.14 -0.34
C ALA A 134 -2.77 25.36 -1.61
N GLY A 135 -3.35 24.17 -1.45
CA GLY A 135 -3.86 23.37 -2.56
C GLY A 135 -4.96 24.08 -3.34
N ASP A 136 -5.99 24.58 -2.65
CA ASP A 136 -7.15 25.23 -3.26
C ASP A 136 -6.75 26.50 -4.04
N ARG A 137 -5.80 27.28 -3.52
CA ARG A 137 -5.27 28.46 -4.22
C ARG A 137 -4.50 28.10 -5.49
N MET A 138 -3.78 26.99 -5.48
CA MET A 138 -2.93 26.56 -6.59
C MET A 138 -3.64 25.62 -7.57
N LEU A 139 -4.85 25.14 -7.26
CA LEU A 139 -5.54 24.11 -8.04
C LEU A 139 -5.71 24.49 -9.52
N GLY A 140 -5.99 25.76 -9.81
CA GLY A 140 -6.21 26.25 -11.19
C GLY A 140 -4.92 26.46 -12.00
N SER A 141 -3.78 26.71 -11.33
CA SER A 141 -2.49 26.92 -11.98
C SER A 141 -1.60 25.67 -11.97
N PHE A 142 -1.91 24.68 -11.14
CA PHE A 142 -1.10 23.48 -10.99
C PHE A 142 -1.02 22.69 -12.31
N PRO A 143 0.17 22.24 -12.73
CA PRO A 143 0.35 21.59 -14.02
C PRO A 143 -0.40 20.25 -14.10
N SER A 144 -1.20 20.08 -15.16
CA SER A 144 -1.91 18.84 -15.47
C SER A 144 -0.97 17.70 -15.89
N VAL A 145 0.21 18.05 -16.40
CA VAL A 145 1.32 17.14 -16.74
C VAL A 145 2.60 17.75 -16.19
N VAL A 146 3.41 16.94 -15.51
CA VAL A 146 4.73 17.36 -15.02
C VAL A 146 5.79 16.63 -15.84
N PRO A 147 6.46 17.31 -16.80
CA PRO A 147 7.51 16.70 -17.60
C PRO A 147 8.71 16.32 -16.73
N LEU A 148 9.15 15.08 -16.91
CA LEU A 148 10.24 14.48 -16.14
C LEU A 148 11.40 14.11 -17.09
N VAL A 149 12.59 14.61 -16.79
CA VAL A 149 13.81 14.41 -17.60
C VAL A 149 14.78 13.53 -16.84
N LEU A 150 15.17 12.40 -17.44
CA LEU A 150 16.12 11.48 -16.81
C LEU A 150 17.51 12.13 -16.74
N HIS A 151 18.08 12.15 -15.54
CA HIS A 151 19.44 12.59 -15.29
C HIS A 151 20.22 11.48 -14.58
N SER A 152 21.46 11.31 -15.00
CA SER A 152 22.36 10.28 -14.52
C SER A 152 23.72 10.90 -14.23
N SER A 153 24.27 10.65 -13.05
CA SER A 153 25.61 11.07 -12.65
C SER A 153 26.27 10.01 -11.77
N ILE A 154 27.52 10.27 -11.34
CA ILE A 154 28.26 9.36 -10.48
C ILE A 154 27.45 9.13 -9.19
N SER A 155 26.99 7.90 -8.97
CA SER A 155 26.24 7.46 -7.79
C SER A 155 24.86 8.12 -7.57
N TYR A 156 24.29 8.75 -8.61
CA TYR A 156 22.94 9.31 -8.56
C TYR A 156 22.20 9.12 -9.90
N LEU A 157 20.92 8.77 -9.82
CA LEU A 157 20.01 8.59 -10.94
C LEU A 157 18.62 9.06 -10.53
N GLY A 158 17.99 9.90 -11.35
CA GLY A 158 16.68 10.47 -11.02
C GLY A 158 16.03 11.20 -12.18
N PHE A 159 14.76 11.54 -12.02
CA PHE A 159 14.03 12.41 -12.94
C PHE A 159 13.97 13.83 -12.41
N PHE A 160 14.32 14.82 -13.22
CA PHE A 160 14.19 16.23 -12.88
C PHE A 160 12.96 16.84 -13.54
N VAL A 161 12.33 17.77 -12.82
CA VAL A 161 11.21 18.55 -13.36
C VAL A 161 11.76 19.73 -14.15
N THR A 162 11.18 20.01 -15.32
CA THR A 162 11.54 21.18 -16.14
C THR A 162 11.24 22.50 -15.43
N ASP A 163 12.07 23.53 -15.64
CA ASP A 163 12.06 24.77 -14.85
C ASP A 163 10.68 25.43 -14.74
N SER A 164 9.94 25.61 -15.84
CA SER A 164 8.61 26.26 -15.81
C SER A 164 7.59 25.53 -14.93
N HIS A 165 7.60 24.20 -14.92
CA HIS A 165 6.72 23.39 -14.09
C HIS A 165 7.22 23.31 -12.65
N ALA A 166 8.55 23.31 -12.47
CA ALA A 166 9.16 23.34 -11.16
C ALA A 166 8.87 24.67 -10.43
N ASP A 167 8.75 25.78 -11.14
CA ASP A 167 8.38 27.10 -10.58
C ASP A 167 7.00 27.06 -9.94
N VAL A 168 5.98 26.53 -10.64
CA VAL A 168 4.61 26.40 -10.11
C VAL A 168 4.57 25.47 -8.90
N ILE A 169 5.31 24.36 -8.93
CA ILE A 169 5.37 23.43 -7.79
C ILE A 169 6.09 24.07 -6.59
N ARG A 170 7.13 24.87 -6.82
CA ARG A 170 7.83 25.63 -5.76
C ARG A 170 6.92 26.73 -5.18
N GLU A 171 6.12 27.39 -6.02
CA GLU A 171 5.11 28.33 -5.56
C GLU A 171 4.10 27.64 -4.63
N PHE A 172 3.60 26.45 -4.98
CA PHE A 172 2.75 25.67 -4.08
C PHE A 172 3.42 25.35 -2.74
N ALA A 173 4.69 24.92 -2.75
CA ALA A 173 5.45 24.65 -1.53
C ALA A 173 5.63 25.90 -0.67
N MET A 174 5.86 27.07 -1.29
CA MET A 174 5.96 28.37 -0.61
C MET A 174 4.62 28.82 -0.02
N MET A 175 3.52 28.59 -0.73
CA MET A 175 2.17 28.87 -0.25
C MET A 175 1.83 28.00 0.96
N PHE A 176 2.16 26.70 0.91
CA PHE A 176 2.01 25.82 2.07
C PHE A 176 2.83 26.30 3.26
N ALA A 177 4.11 26.67 3.05
CA ALA A 177 4.96 27.18 4.11
C ALA A 177 4.40 28.46 4.75
N THR A 178 3.85 29.37 3.93
CA THR A 178 3.22 30.62 4.40
C THR A 178 1.96 30.33 5.23
N GLU A 179 1.06 29.50 4.73
CA GLU A 179 -0.16 29.13 5.45
C GLU A 179 0.16 28.34 6.74
N ALA A 180 1.18 27.47 6.72
CA ALA A 180 1.62 26.73 7.90
C ALA A 180 2.24 27.65 8.97
N ALA A 181 2.99 28.68 8.57
CA ALA A 181 3.50 29.69 9.49
C ALA A 181 2.36 30.51 10.11
N VAL A 182 1.37 30.91 9.31
CA VAL A 182 0.24 31.73 9.77
C VAL A 182 -0.72 30.96 10.68
N LEU A 183 -1.06 29.72 10.32
CA LEU A 183 -2.11 28.95 11.01
C LEU A 183 -1.57 28.05 12.11
N ALA A 184 -0.40 27.45 11.90
CA ALA A 184 0.17 26.44 12.79
C ALA A 184 1.48 26.89 13.45
N ASP A 185 1.93 28.14 13.23
CA ASP A 185 3.19 28.68 13.79
C ASP A 185 4.41 27.78 13.44
N CYS A 186 4.36 27.16 12.27
CA CYS A 186 5.38 26.21 11.81
C CYS A 186 6.34 26.90 10.84
N THR A 187 7.65 26.77 11.10
CA THR A 187 8.68 27.23 10.16
C THR A 187 8.99 26.14 9.15
N VAL A 188 8.31 26.18 8.00
CA VAL A 188 8.56 25.26 6.88
C VAL A 188 9.54 25.91 5.91
N LYS A 189 10.61 25.20 5.53
CA LYS A 189 11.57 25.64 4.52
C LYS A 189 11.28 24.95 3.19
N PRO A 190 10.74 25.64 2.17
CA PRO A 190 10.52 25.05 0.86
C PRO A 190 11.83 24.59 0.21
N CYS A 191 11.75 23.55 -0.61
CA CYS A 191 12.89 23.02 -1.34
C CYS A 191 13.42 24.06 -2.34
N THR A 192 14.68 24.48 -2.15
CA THR A 192 15.38 25.43 -3.03
C THR A 192 16.20 24.73 -4.12
N LYS A 193 16.43 23.43 -3.98
CA LYS A 193 17.13 22.62 -4.98
C LYS A 193 16.22 22.37 -6.19
N GLN A 194 16.83 22.01 -7.32
CA GLN A 194 16.07 21.60 -8.49
C GLN A 194 15.17 20.41 -8.13
N LEU A 195 13.87 20.52 -8.41
CA LEU A 195 12.90 19.50 -8.05
C LEU A 195 13.14 18.21 -8.83
N HIS A 196 13.21 17.10 -8.11
CA HIS A 196 13.55 15.81 -8.69
C HIS A 196 12.87 14.67 -7.95
N LEU A 197 12.67 13.58 -8.69
CA LEU A 197 12.28 12.27 -8.19
C LEU A 197 13.50 11.36 -8.28
N THR A 198 14.07 11.00 -7.13
CA THR A 198 15.24 10.12 -7.08
C THR A 198 14.86 8.68 -7.40
N LEU A 199 15.56 8.04 -8.33
CA LEU A 199 15.41 6.61 -8.65
C LEU A 199 16.40 5.74 -7.87
N ALA A 200 17.66 6.19 -7.81
CA ALA A 200 18.73 5.51 -7.10
C ALA A 200 19.77 6.54 -6.68
N HIS A 201 20.33 6.39 -5.47
CA HIS A 201 21.49 7.19 -5.07
C HIS A 201 22.35 6.47 -4.05
N LYS A 202 23.62 6.88 -3.93
CA LYS A 202 24.63 6.22 -3.10
C LYS A 202 24.77 4.72 -3.42
N PHE A 203 24.71 4.38 -4.72
CA PHE A 203 24.94 3.03 -5.23
C PHE A 203 26.37 2.89 -5.75
N TYR A 204 26.88 1.65 -5.84
CA TYR A 204 28.22 1.39 -6.33
C TYR A 204 28.36 1.73 -7.83
N PRO A 205 29.48 2.33 -8.27
CA PRO A 205 29.66 2.74 -9.67
C PRO A 205 29.44 1.62 -10.71
N HIS A 206 29.74 0.36 -10.39
CA HIS A 206 29.53 -0.76 -11.31
C HIS A 206 28.04 -1.08 -11.58
N HIS A 207 27.11 -0.60 -10.74
CA HIS A 207 25.66 -0.73 -10.96
C HIS A 207 25.10 0.33 -11.93
N GLN A 208 25.87 1.38 -12.25
CA GLN A 208 25.41 2.53 -13.05
C GLN A 208 24.71 2.11 -14.35
N ARG A 209 25.36 1.27 -15.16
CA ARG A 209 24.85 0.87 -16.49
C ARG A 209 23.52 0.14 -16.39
N THR A 210 23.39 -0.77 -15.42
CA THR A 210 22.16 -1.54 -15.20
C THR A 210 21.03 -0.63 -14.74
N LEU A 211 21.31 0.28 -13.79
CA LEU A 211 20.31 1.23 -13.30
C LEU A 211 19.83 2.18 -14.41
N GLU A 212 20.73 2.67 -15.27
CA GLU A 212 20.36 3.48 -16.43
C GLU A 212 19.49 2.73 -17.43
N GLN A 213 19.79 1.45 -17.69
CA GLN A 213 18.98 0.60 -18.56
C GLN A 213 17.57 0.41 -18.00
N LEU A 214 17.45 0.14 -16.70
CA LEU A 214 16.15 0.03 -16.03
C LEU A 214 15.38 1.34 -16.04
N ALA A 215 16.05 2.48 -15.84
CA ALA A 215 15.40 3.78 -15.79
C ALA A 215 14.82 4.20 -17.15
N ARG A 216 15.45 3.79 -18.27
CA ARG A 216 14.92 4.03 -19.62
C ARG A 216 13.58 3.33 -19.86
N ALA A 217 13.26 2.26 -19.12
CA ALA A 217 11.97 1.58 -19.21
C ALA A 217 10.85 2.33 -18.45
N VAL A 218 11.20 3.31 -17.61
CA VAL A 218 10.23 4.18 -16.95
C VAL A 218 9.92 5.34 -17.89
N HIS A 219 8.80 5.25 -18.61
CA HIS A 219 8.34 6.29 -19.52
C HIS A 219 7.82 7.50 -18.73
N PRO A 220 8.52 8.66 -18.72
CA PRO A 220 8.16 9.76 -17.83
C PRO A 220 6.94 10.55 -18.31
N GLY A 221 6.54 10.36 -19.59
CA GLY A 221 5.33 10.94 -20.18
C GLY A 221 4.04 10.16 -19.90
N LEU A 222 4.09 9.11 -19.07
CA LEU A 222 2.88 8.41 -18.63
C LEU A 222 1.99 9.36 -17.83
N SER A 223 0.71 9.43 -18.20
CA SER A 223 -0.27 10.22 -17.47
C SER A 223 -0.33 9.78 -16.00
N CYS A 224 -0.15 10.70 -15.07
CA CYS A 224 -0.34 10.47 -13.65
C CYS A 224 -1.03 11.68 -13.03
N GLN A 225 -1.78 11.43 -11.95
CA GLN A 225 -2.23 12.51 -11.08
C GLN A 225 -1.16 12.72 -10.00
N TRP A 226 -0.84 13.98 -9.77
CA TRP A 226 0.08 14.36 -8.70
C TRP A 226 -0.72 14.70 -7.45
N THR A 227 -0.26 14.19 -6.32
CA THR A 227 -0.89 14.41 -5.02
C THR A 227 0.16 14.93 -4.04
N ALA A 228 -0.12 16.06 -3.41
CA ALA A 228 0.67 16.53 -2.28
C ALA A 228 0.29 15.72 -1.04
N MET A 229 1.28 15.17 -0.35
CA MET A 229 1.10 14.21 0.73
C MET A 229 1.89 14.66 1.96
N LEU A 230 1.18 14.89 3.06
CA LEU A 230 1.77 15.23 4.35
C LEU A 230 2.00 13.94 5.14
N TYR A 231 3.27 13.70 5.46
CA TYR A 231 3.70 12.59 6.31
C TYR A 231 4.33 13.11 7.59
N SER A 232 4.33 12.28 8.63
CA SER A 232 5.17 12.49 9.81
C SER A 232 5.97 11.25 10.17
N ARG A 233 7.01 11.45 10.98
CA ARG A 233 7.78 10.40 11.64
C ARG A 233 8.12 10.84 13.07
N ASP A 234 8.37 9.86 13.91
CA ASP A 234 8.79 10.13 15.28
C ASP A 234 10.21 10.69 15.31
N MET A 235 10.35 11.90 15.86
CA MET A 235 11.61 12.64 15.88
C MET A 235 12.71 11.92 16.68
N ARG A 236 12.33 11.05 17.63
CA ARG A 236 13.28 10.28 18.46
C ARG A 236 14.11 9.30 17.62
N PHE A 237 13.55 8.80 16.52
CA PHE A 237 14.10 7.65 15.79
C PHE A 237 14.63 8.00 14.40
N VAL A 238 14.85 9.28 14.09
CA VAL A 238 15.28 9.77 12.76
C VAL A 238 16.60 9.16 12.27
N HIS A 239 17.47 8.72 13.19
CA HIS A 239 18.76 8.09 12.86
C HIS A 239 18.80 6.59 13.14
N TYR A 240 17.68 6.00 13.55
CA TYR A 240 17.59 4.60 13.91
C TYR A 240 17.36 3.75 12.67
N GLN A 241 17.78 2.49 12.74
CA GLN A 241 17.38 1.49 11.76
C GLN A 241 15.99 0.97 12.10
N THR A 242 15.14 0.87 11.08
CA THR A 242 13.82 0.25 11.21
C THR A 242 13.92 -1.25 10.90
N LEU A 243 13.55 -2.06 11.89
CA LEU A 243 13.42 -3.51 11.76
C LEU A 243 11.96 -3.91 11.83
N ARG A 244 11.63 -5.09 11.29
CA ARG A 244 10.33 -5.73 11.40
C ARG A 244 10.49 -7.12 12.01
N ALA A 245 9.69 -7.43 13.01
CA ALA A 245 9.65 -8.75 13.61
C ALA A 245 9.05 -9.79 12.64
N LEU A 246 9.76 -10.89 12.44
CA LEU A 246 9.35 -12.01 11.60
C LEU A 246 8.67 -13.12 12.39
N PHE A 247 9.10 -13.29 13.65
CA PHE A 247 8.64 -14.36 14.53
C PHE A 247 8.18 -13.81 15.86
N GLN A 248 7.31 -14.56 16.52
CA GLN A 248 6.90 -14.24 17.88
C GLN A 248 8.04 -14.54 18.85
N TYR A 249 8.26 -13.66 19.82
CA TYR A 249 9.23 -13.86 20.89
C TYR A 249 8.60 -13.53 22.25
N LYS A 250 8.74 -14.45 23.20
CA LYS A 250 8.32 -14.24 24.59
C LYS A 250 9.57 -13.96 25.43
N PRO A 251 9.63 -12.80 26.11
CA PRO A 251 10.73 -12.46 27.01
C PRO A 251 10.96 -13.52 28.07
N GLN A 252 12.22 -13.86 28.31
CA GLN A 252 12.69 -14.68 29.42
C GLN A 252 13.18 -13.81 30.58
N ASN A 253 13.70 -12.62 30.28
CA ASN A 253 14.17 -11.64 31.27
C ASN A 253 13.36 -10.35 31.21
N MET A 254 13.44 -9.53 32.27
CA MET A 254 12.65 -8.29 32.41
C MET A 254 13.10 -7.16 31.49
N ASP A 255 14.34 -7.23 31.02
CA ASP A 255 14.99 -6.28 30.11
C ASP A 255 14.81 -6.66 28.62
N GLU A 256 14.14 -7.76 28.33
CA GLU A 256 13.86 -8.23 26.97
C GLU A 256 12.51 -7.72 26.44
N LEU A 257 12.47 -7.42 25.14
CA LEU A 257 11.28 -6.94 24.44
C LEU A 257 10.46 -8.11 23.85
N PRO A 258 9.14 -8.15 24.09
CA PRO A 258 8.27 -9.09 23.41
C PRO A 258 8.12 -8.73 21.93
N LEU A 259 8.21 -9.73 21.05
CA LEU A 259 8.03 -9.55 19.61
C LEU A 259 6.72 -10.20 19.14
N THR A 260 5.96 -9.46 18.34
CA THR A 260 4.82 -9.99 17.57
C THR A 260 5.13 -9.88 16.07
N PRO A 261 4.89 -10.92 15.26
CA PRO A 261 5.15 -10.84 13.83
C PRO A 261 4.48 -9.63 13.18
N GLY A 262 5.25 -8.85 12.42
CA GLY A 262 4.80 -7.63 11.77
C GLY A 262 5.06 -6.34 12.57
N ASP A 263 5.37 -6.42 13.87
CA ASP A 263 5.74 -5.25 14.69
C ASP A 263 7.02 -4.60 14.14
N HIS A 264 7.08 -3.26 14.18
CA HIS A 264 8.31 -2.52 13.86
C HIS A 264 9.09 -2.13 15.10
N LEU A 265 10.40 -2.07 14.95
CA LEU A 265 11.36 -1.75 15.99
C LEU A 265 12.34 -0.70 15.48
N PHE A 266 12.78 0.18 16.37
CA PHE A 266 13.83 1.14 16.11
C PHE A 266 15.10 0.72 16.84
N VAL A 267 16.20 0.56 16.11
CA VAL A 267 17.51 0.16 16.65
C VAL A 267 18.54 1.23 16.34
N ASP A 268 19.18 1.79 17.37
CA ASP A 268 20.29 2.73 17.19
C ASP A 268 21.59 1.93 16.93
N PRO A 269 22.18 2.00 15.73
CA PRO A 269 23.39 1.25 15.43
C PRO A 269 24.62 1.69 16.25
N THR A 270 24.58 2.85 16.89
CA THR A 270 25.68 3.37 17.72
C THR A 270 25.64 2.88 19.16
N GLN A 271 24.51 2.32 19.61
CA GLN A 271 24.29 1.91 21.01
C GLN A 271 24.08 0.40 21.13
N GLN A 272 25.01 -0.39 20.56
CA GLN A 272 24.95 -1.86 20.57
C GLN A 272 26.10 -2.52 21.36
N GLU A 273 26.96 -1.74 22.04
CA GLU A 273 28.11 -2.26 22.79
C GLU A 273 27.70 -3.14 23.98
N GLU A 274 26.53 -2.87 24.57
CA GLU A 274 25.95 -3.64 25.68
C GLU A 274 25.28 -4.94 25.21
N ALA A 275 25.05 -5.11 23.90
CA ALA A 275 24.36 -6.27 23.37
C ALA A 275 25.33 -7.44 23.16
N SER A 276 24.92 -8.61 23.67
CA SER A 276 25.64 -9.87 23.40
C SER A 276 25.40 -10.34 21.97
N GLU A 277 26.28 -11.21 21.46
CA GLU A 277 26.16 -11.75 20.11
C GLU A 277 24.77 -12.35 19.83
N GLY A 278 24.16 -11.96 18.71
CA GLY A 278 22.81 -12.39 18.30
C GLY A 278 21.65 -11.60 18.92
N TRP A 279 21.94 -10.63 19.78
CA TRP A 279 20.97 -9.73 20.39
C TRP A 279 21.21 -8.29 19.96
N VAL A 280 20.14 -7.50 19.92
CA VAL A 280 20.21 -6.05 19.71
C VAL A 280 19.30 -5.33 20.70
N ILE A 281 19.64 -4.09 21.00
CA ILE A 281 18.81 -3.23 21.84
C ILE A 281 17.98 -2.33 20.94
N GLY A 282 16.66 -2.40 21.09
CA GLY A 282 15.72 -1.63 20.29
C GLY A 282 14.59 -1.02 21.10
N VAL A 283 13.78 -0.22 20.43
CA VAL A 283 12.53 0.36 20.94
C VAL A 283 11.38 -0.13 20.09
N SER A 284 10.34 -0.69 20.73
CA SER A 284 9.11 -1.12 20.07
C SER A 284 8.32 0.08 19.58
N GLN A 285 7.98 0.15 18.28
CA GLN A 285 7.07 1.19 17.77
C GLN A 285 5.69 1.08 18.42
N ARG A 286 5.25 -0.14 18.74
CA ARG A 286 3.90 -0.40 19.26
C ARG A 286 3.74 0.04 20.71
N THR A 287 4.79 -0.06 21.51
CA THR A 287 4.69 0.18 22.97
C THR A 287 5.59 1.30 23.49
N GLY A 288 6.53 1.80 22.69
CA GLY A 288 7.54 2.77 23.11
C GLY A 288 8.59 2.23 24.10
N CYS A 289 8.46 0.98 24.54
CA CYS A 289 9.40 0.35 25.46
C CYS A 289 10.73 0.02 24.77
N ARG A 290 11.84 0.20 25.51
CA ARG A 290 13.20 -0.23 25.14
C ARG A 290 13.54 -1.58 25.77
N GLY A 291 14.31 -2.41 25.08
CA GLY A 291 14.89 -3.63 25.65
C GLY A 291 15.64 -4.48 24.62
N PHE A 292 16.12 -5.64 25.06
CA PHE A 292 16.85 -6.61 24.23
C PHE A 292 15.91 -7.44 23.36
N LEU A 293 16.30 -7.70 22.13
CA LEU A 293 15.58 -8.60 21.23
C LEU A 293 16.54 -9.45 20.38
N PRO A 294 16.12 -10.67 19.99
CA PRO A 294 16.93 -11.52 19.13
C PRO A 294 17.01 -10.95 17.70
N GLU A 295 18.22 -10.65 17.23
CA GLU A 295 18.43 -10.02 15.92
C GLU A 295 17.91 -10.89 14.77
N ASN A 296 18.15 -12.20 14.86
CA ASN A 296 17.73 -13.20 13.88
C ASN A 296 16.21 -13.39 13.77
N TYR A 297 15.43 -12.75 14.64
CA TYR A 297 13.96 -12.74 14.58
C TYR A 297 13.42 -11.55 13.80
N THR A 298 14.30 -10.71 13.26
CA THR A 298 13.94 -9.47 12.61
C THR A 298 14.54 -9.38 11.21
N GLU A 299 13.96 -8.50 10.39
CA GLU A 299 14.57 -8.07 9.14
C GLU A 299 14.58 -6.55 9.04
N ARG A 300 15.54 -6.02 8.30
CA ARG A 300 15.58 -4.59 8.01
C ARG A 300 14.55 -4.21 6.96
N VAL A 301 13.68 -3.27 7.31
CA VAL A 301 12.65 -2.74 6.41
C VAL A 301 12.99 -1.33 5.94
N ARG A 302 12.05 -0.64 5.30
CA ARG A 302 12.24 0.74 4.83
C ARG A 302 11.94 1.69 5.97
N GLU A 303 12.65 2.81 6.02
CA GLU A 303 12.39 3.86 7.01
C GLU A 303 10.93 4.34 6.92
N CYS A 304 10.43 4.57 5.69
CA CYS A 304 9.08 5.07 5.48
C CYS A 304 7.95 4.10 5.88
N ASP A 305 8.26 2.84 6.21
CA ASP A 305 7.25 1.86 6.64
C ASP A 305 6.66 2.22 8.02
N THR A 306 7.35 3.06 8.80
CA THR A 306 6.88 3.57 10.10
C THR A 306 6.28 4.98 10.04
N TRP A 307 6.32 5.64 8.87
CA TRP A 307 5.82 7.00 8.72
C TRP A 307 4.31 7.04 8.70
N VAL A 308 3.75 8.08 9.30
CA VAL A 308 2.32 8.29 9.43
C VAL A 308 1.86 9.17 8.28
N LYS A 309 0.87 8.70 7.51
CA LYS A 309 0.21 9.53 6.49
C LYS A 309 -0.89 10.35 7.16
N HIS A 310 -0.83 11.68 7.05
CA HIS A 310 -1.81 12.58 7.66
C HIS A 310 -2.90 13.00 6.68
N ARG A 311 -2.55 13.79 5.66
CA ARG A 311 -3.50 14.36 4.70
C ARG A 311 -2.90 14.35 3.30
N MET A 312 -3.79 14.38 2.33
CA MET A 312 -3.42 14.44 0.93
C MET A 312 -4.25 15.48 0.20
N TYR A 313 -3.64 16.16 -0.76
CA TYR A 313 -4.33 17.09 -1.65
C TYR A 313 -4.06 16.68 -3.10
N THR A 314 -5.12 16.40 -3.85
CA THR A 314 -5.02 15.98 -5.25
C THR A 314 -5.34 17.15 -6.16
N PHE A 315 -4.42 17.48 -7.06
CA PHE A 315 -4.59 18.57 -8.03
C PHE A 315 -5.41 18.10 -9.23
N SER A 316 -6.71 17.83 -9.01
CA SER A 316 -7.66 17.59 -10.10
C SER A 316 -8.79 18.60 -10.03
N LEU A 317 -9.08 19.25 -11.15
CA LEU A 317 -10.33 19.99 -11.33
C LEU A 317 -11.47 18.99 -11.27
N ALA A 318 -12.04 18.77 -10.09
CA ALA A 318 -13.38 18.24 -10.00
C ALA A 318 -14.27 19.25 -10.74
N VAL A 319 -15.01 18.79 -11.75
CA VAL A 319 -16.06 19.61 -12.36
C VAL A 319 -17.12 19.79 -11.26
N ASP A 320 -17.06 20.91 -10.55
CA ASP A 320 -18.03 21.29 -9.53
C ASP A 320 -19.41 21.44 -10.19
N LEU A 321 -20.25 20.42 -10.03
CA LEU A 321 -21.66 20.43 -10.40
C LEU A 321 -22.54 21.29 -9.47
N ASN A 322 -21.95 22.08 -8.57
CA ASN A 322 -22.68 22.79 -7.52
C ASN A 322 -22.40 24.31 -7.44
N SER A 323 -22.16 24.99 -8.57
CA SER A 323 -22.20 26.46 -8.62
C SER A 323 -23.22 27.00 -9.63
N ARG A 324 -24.50 26.75 -9.36
CA ARG A 324 -25.57 27.66 -9.81
C ARG A 324 -26.56 27.91 -8.68
N LYS A 325 -26.26 28.94 -7.90
CA LYS A 325 -27.28 29.66 -7.13
C LYS A 325 -27.12 31.13 -7.48
N ASP A 326 -27.67 31.51 -8.63
CA ASP A 326 -28.02 32.90 -8.91
C ASP A 326 -29.26 33.25 -8.08
N GLY A 327 -29.18 34.37 -7.38
CA GLY A 327 -30.38 35.14 -7.06
C GLY A 327 -30.89 35.83 -8.33
N ASP A 328 -32.20 35.90 -8.55
CA ASP A 328 -32.98 37.09 -8.19
C ASP A 328 -34.47 36.93 -8.52
N VAL A 329 -35.28 37.38 -7.56
CA VAL A 329 -36.62 38.00 -7.55
C VAL A 329 -37.61 37.90 -8.76
N SER A 330 -38.75 37.28 -8.44
CA SER A 330 -40.18 37.62 -8.75
C SER A 330 -40.76 37.59 -10.19
N SER A 331 -41.85 36.83 -10.35
CA SER A 331 -43.20 37.35 -10.70
C SER A 331 -44.29 36.26 -10.81
N ARG A 332 -45.19 36.27 -9.81
CA ARG A 332 -46.67 36.05 -9.79
C ARG A 332 -47.40 35.03 -10.71
N ARG A 333 -48.04 34.08 -10.00
CA ARG A 333 -49.50 33.74 -9.92
C ARG A 333 -50.13 32.62 -10.78
N ASN A 334 -50.99 31.87 -10.04
CA ASN A 334 -52.02 30.87 -10.38
C ASN A 334 -51.52 29.53 -10.94
N GLY A 335 -52.01 28.36 -10.54
CA GLY A 335 -53.03 27.90 -9.61
C GLY A 335 -53.39 26.45 -9.99
N GLU A 336 -53.81 25.65 -9.00
CA GLU A 336 -54.29 24.24 -9.08
C GLU A 336 -53.30 23.08 -8.87
N VAL A 337 -53.82 22.10 -8.12
CA VAL A 337 -53.18 20.93 -7.50
C VAL A 337 -53.81 19.68 -8.12
N HIS A 338 -53.00 18.75 -8.64
CA HIS A 338 -53.27 17.29 -8.60
C HIS A 338 -52.03 16.44 -8.99
N PRO A 339 -51.96 15.15 -8.57
CA PRO A 339 -50.72 14.41 -8.29
C PRO A 339 -50.21 13.57 -9.49
N PRO A 340 -49.06 12.87 -9.41
CA PRO A 340 -48.18 12.65 -10.56
C PRO A 340 -48.60 11.46 -11.44
N PRO A 341 -48.41 11.53 -12.77
CA PRO A 341 -48.29 10.36 -13.61
C PRO A 341 -46.82 9.99 -13.82
N ARG A 342 -46.52 8.71 -13.63
CA ARG A 342 -45.26 8.04 -13.93
C ARG A 342 -44.85 8.30 -15.39
N PRO A 343 -43.57 8.60 -15.71
CA PRO A 343 -43.13 8.58 -17.09
C PRO A 343 -42.75 7.15 -17.49
N ARG A 344 -43.49 6.62 -18.47
CA ARG A 344 -42.98 5.60 -19.37
C ARG A 344 -41.89 6.22 -20.25
N SER A 345 -40.73 5.58 -20.22
CA SER A 345 -39.81 5.29 -21.33
C SER A 345 -39.49 6.35 -22.39
N MET A 346 -38.17 6.51 -22.55
CA MET A 346 -37.41 6.80 -23.78
C MET A 346 -37.55 8.18 -24.40
N GLY A 347 -36.47 8.95 -24.28
CA GLY A 347 -36.19 10.01 -25.24
C GLY A 347 -35.10 11.02 -24.88
N SER A 348 -33.93 10.62 -24.36
CA SER A 348 -32.69 11.43 -24.47
C SER A 348 -31.42 10.80 -23.86
N VAL A 349 -31.26 9.46 -23.85
CA VAL A 349 -29.99 8.81 -23.43
C VAL A 349 -28.96 8.73 -24.58
N GLN A 350 -29.21 9.36 -25.72
CA GLN A 350 -28.32 9.31 -26.89
C GLN A 350 -27.37 10.50 -27.04
N ALA A 351 -27.04 11.21 -25.96
CA ALA A 351 -26.05 12.29 -26.02
C ALA A 351 -25.14 12.34 -24.78
N LEU A 352 -24.62 11.21 -24.33
CA LEU A 352 -23.44 11.16 -23.44
C LEU A 352 -22.80 9.76 -23.45
N GLN A 353 -22.40 9.30 -24.63
CA GLN A 353 -21.49 8.17 -24.79
C GLN A 353 -20.19 8.65 -25.44
N GLY A 354 -19.34 9.17 -24.57
CA GLY A 354 -17.91 9.41 -24.82
C GLY A 354 -17.06 9.10 -23.59
N ALA A 355 -17.61 8.35 -22.62
CA ALA A 355 -16.81 7.80 -21.53
C ALA A 355 -15.99 6.63 -22.11
N ILE A 356 -14.69 6.85 -22.30
CA ILE A 356 -13.76 5.77 -22.57
C ILE A 356 -13.83 4.82 -21.36
N LEU A 357 -14.52 3.69 -21.52
CA LEU A 357 -14.55 2.61 -20.54
C LEU A 357 -13.11 2.10 -20.40
N ARG A 358 -12.38 2.54 -19.37
CA ARG A 358 -11.03 2.04 -19.10
C ARG A 358 -11.16 0.54 -18.80
N LYS A 359 -10.46 -0.29 -19.57
CA LYS A 359 -10.33 -1.72 -19.29
C LYS A 359 -9.36 -1.88 -18.12
N SER A 360 -9.87 -2.28 -16.97
CA SER A 360 -9.06 -2.59 -15.79
C SER A 360 -8.87 -4.10 -15.65
N VAL A 361 -7.68 -4.52 -15.21
CA VAL A 361 -7.36 -5.92 -14.94
C VAL A 361 -7.13 -6.06 -13.43
N LEU A 362 -7.85 -6.98 -12.79
CA LEU A 362 -7.66 -7.34 -11.39
C LEU A 362 -6.99 -8.71 -11.32
N VAL A 363 -5.80 -8.77 -10.71
CA VAL A 363 -5.07 -10.03 -10.50
C VAL A 363 -5.27 -10.46 -9.05
N VAL A 364 -5.76 -11.68 -8.84
CA VAL A 364 -6.07 -12.23 -7.52
C VAL A 364 -5.30 -13.53 -7.32
N ARG A 365 -4.55 -13.65 -6.22
CA ARG A 365 -3.93 -14.91 -5.81
C ARG A 365 -5.02 -15.84 -5.25
N HIS A 366 -4.88 -17.14 -5.45
CA HIS A 366 -5.76 -18.13 -4.82
C HIS A 366 -5.77 -18.00 -3.29
N GLY A 367 -6.86 -18.41 -2.65
CA GLY A 367 -6.96 -18.49 -1.19
C GLY A 367 -6.05 -19.56 -0.57
N GLU A 368 -6.05 -19.67 0.76
CA GLU A 368 -5.29 -20.69 1.50
C GLU A 368 -5.53 -22.12 0.97
N ARG A 369 -4.44 -22.88 0.79
CA ARG A 369 -4.45 -24.27 0.33
C ARG A 369 -4.34 -25.24 1.51
N VAL A 370 -4.95 -26.42 1.38
CA VAL A 370 -4.87 -27.46 2.42
C VAL A 370 -3.45 -27.96 2.67
N ASP A 371 -2.63 -28.13 1.63
CA ASP A 371 -1.27 -28.66 1.74
C ASP A 371 -0.30 -27.67 2.42
N GLN A 372 -0.59 -26.38 2.35
CA GLN A 372 0.19 -25.35 3.05
C GLN A 372 -0.01 -25.42 4.56
N ILE A 373 -1.20 -25.83 5.01
CA ILE A 373 -1.56 -25.88 6.44
C ILE A 373 -1.25 -27.25 7.03
N PHE A 374 -1.66 -28.31 6.33
CA PHE A 374 -1.56 -29.69 6.83
C PHE A 374 -0.29 -30.41 6.35
N GLY A 375 0.56 -29.71 5.60
CA GLY A 375 1.86 -30.21 5.12
C GLY A 375 1.74 -31.24 4.01
N LYS A 376 2.88 -31.86 3.65
CA LYS A 376 2.99 -32.77 2.50
C LYS A 376 2.15 -34.05 2.64
N SER A 377 1.85 -34.47 3.88
CA SER A 377 1.04 -35.67 4.15
C SER A 377 -0.45 -35.38 4.27
N TRP A 378 -0.91 -34.16 3.92
CA TRP A 378 -2.32 -33.76 4.06
C TRP A 378 -3.31 -34.76 3.44
N LEU A 379 -2.94 -35.36 2.30
CA LEU A 379 -3.78 -36.30 1.58
C LEU A 379 -3.94 -37.62 2.35
N GLN A 380 -2.88 -38.08 3.01
CA GLN A 380 -2.92 -39.25 3.88
C GLN A 380 -3.79 -38.99 5.11
N GLN A 381 -3.73 -37.77 5.65
CA GLN A 381 -4.52 -37.38 6.82
C GLN A 381 -6.03 -37.40 6.53
N CYS A 382 -6.46 -37.06 5.31
CA CYS A 382 -7.87 -37.01 4.94
C CYS A 382 -8.37 -38.22 4.12
N SER A 383 -7.58 -39.29 4.02
CA SER A 383 -7.95 -40.52 3.30
C SER A 383 -8.21 -41.67 4.26
N THR A 384 -9.37 -42.32 4.13
CA THR A 384 -9.65 -43.58 4.84
C THR A 384 -8.90 -44.75 4.18
N PRO A 385 -8.77 -45.92 4.86
CA PRO A 385 -8.11 -47.09 4.29
C PRO A 385 -8.74 -47.61 2.98
N ASP A 386 -10.04 -47.38 2.77
CA ASP A 386 -10.76 -47.69 1.53
C ASP A 386 -10.65 -46.58 0.46
N GLY A 387 -9.79 -45.58 0.67
CA GLY A 387 -9.49 -44.52 -0.30
C GLY A 387 -10.57 -43.44 -0.42
N LYS A 388 -11.47 -43.32 0.57
CA LYS A 388 -12.50 -42.27 0.60
C LYS A 388 -12.00 -41.04 1.36
N TYR A 389 -12.51 -39.90 0.94
CA TYR A 389 -12.28 -38.64 1.64
C TYR A 389 -13.06 -38.60 2.95
N TYR A 390 -12.41 -38.18 4.02
CA TYR A 390 -13.07 -37.74 5.25
C TYR A 390 -12.42 -36.44 5.74
N ARG A 391 -13.10 -35.72 6.63
CA ARG A 391 -12.65 -34.41 7.14
C ARG A 391 -12.08 -34.58 8.55
N PRO A 392 -10.75 -34.70 8.72
CA PRO A 392 -10.14 -34.87 10.03
C PRO A 392 -10.13 -33.57 10.85
N ASP A 393 -10.12 -32.41 10.18
CA ASP A 393 -10.12 -31.08 10.79
C ASP A 393 -11.12 -30.16 10.06
N LEU A 394 -11.69 -29.18 10.77
CA LEU A 394 -12.72 -28.27 10.22
C LEU A 394 -12.19 -27.38 9.09
N ASN A 395 -10.88 -27.14 9.04
CA ASN A 395 -10.24 -26.39 7.97
C ASN A 395 -10.01 -27.22 6.69
N PHE A 396 -10.30 -28.54 6.71
CA PHE A 396 -10.48 -29.29 5.46
C PHE A 396 -11.86 -29.02 4.84
N PRO A 397 -11.95 -28.94 3.49
CA PRO A 397 -13.20 -28.62 2.79
C PRO A 397 -14.30 -29.65 3.06
N CYS A 398 -15.57 -29.25 2.89
CA CYS A 398 -16.71 -30.16 3.14
C CYS A 398 -16.72 -31.41 2.26
N SER A 399 -16.11 -31.33 1.08
CA SER A 399 -16.00 -32.43 0.12
C SER A 399 -14.87 -32.15 -0.87
N LEU A 400 -14.43 -33.19 -1.58
CA LEU A 400 -13.54 -33.08 -2.73
C LEU A 400 -14.31 -33.35 -4.04
N PRO A 401 -13.98 -32.66 -5.13
CA PRO A 401 -14.46 -33.01 -6.47
C PRO A 401 -14.17 -34.46 -6.85
N ARG A 402 -14.99 -35.03 -7.73
CA ARG A 402 -14.68 -36.32 -8.36
C ARG A 402 -13.59 -36.11 -9.41
N ARG A 403 -12.65 -37.06 -9.50
CA ARG A 403 -11.53 -37.06 -10.44
C ARG A 403 -11.28 -38.46 -10.98
N GLY A 404 -10.73 -38.56 -12.18
CA GLY A 404 -10.48 -39.83 -12.88
C GLY A 404 -9.70 -40.88 -12.07
N ASN A 405 -8.58 -40.50 -11.43
CA ASN A 405 -7.80 -41.44 -10.59
C ASN A 405 -8.12 -41.30 -9.09
N GLY A 406 -9.27 -40.72 -8.76
CA GLY A 406 -9.74 -40.55 -7.39
C GLY A 406 -8.90 -39.57 -6.56
N ILE A 407 -8.77 -39.85 -5.26
CA ILE A 407 -8.18 -38.92 -4.28
C ILE A 407 -6.68 -38.65 -4.51
N LYS A 408 -5.96 -39.56 -5.19
CA LYS A 408 -4.51 -39.43 -5.41
C LYS A 408 -4.15 -38.25 -6.31
N ASP A 409 -4.99 -37.89 -7.27
CA ASP A 409 -4.70 -36.79 -8.19
C ASP A 409 -4.63 -35.41 -7.49
N PHE A 410 -5.15 -35.29 -6.26
CA PHE A 410 -5.06 -34.06 -5.49
C PHE A 410 -3.67 -33.81 -4.90
N GLU A 411 -2.79 -34.81 -4.80
CA GLU A 411 -1.47 -34.69 -4.17
C GLU A 411 -0.67 -33.49 -4.71
N ASN A 412 -0.69 -33.30 -6.03
CA ASN A 412 -0.01 -32.20 -6.72
C ASN A 412 -0.97 -31.10 -7.23
N ASP A 413 -2.26 -31.20 -6.93
CA ASP A 413 -3.26 -30.17 -7.22
C ASP A 413 -4.23 -30.01 -6.04
N PRO A 414 -3.73 -29.50 -4.90
CA PRO A 414 -4.49 -29.42 -3.66
C PRO A 414 -5.62 -28.38 -3.75
N PRO A 415 -6.77 -28.64 -3.10
CA PRO A 415 -7.89 -27.71 -3.01
C PRO A 415 -7.60 -26.55 -2.04
N LEU A 416 -8.50 -25.57 -2.02
CA LEU A 416 -8.61 -24.60 -0.93
C LEU A 416 -9.00 -25.29 0.39
N SER A 417 -8.52 -24.71 1.50
CA SER A 417 -9.02 -24.99 2.84
C SER A 417 -10.36 -24.28 3.10
N SER A 418 -11.02 -24.58 4.22
CA SER A 418 -12.24 -23.85 4.63
C SER A 418 -11.94 -22.35 4.82
N CYS A 419 -10.79 -21.99 5.37
CA CYS A 419 -10.32 -20.61 5.47
C CYS A 419 -10.05 -19.99 4.08
N GLY A 420 -9.47 -20.74 3.14
CA GLY A 420 -9.26 -20.27 1.76
C GLY A 420 -10.58 -19.99 1.02
N ILE A 421 -11.61 -20.81 1.27
CA ILE A 421 -12.97 -20.58 0.79
C ILE A 421 -13.54 -19.30 1.40
N PHE A 422 -13.42 -19.13 2.73
CA PHE A 422 -13.86 -17.92 3.43
C PHE A 422 -13.20 -16.65 2.87
N GLN A 423 -11.88 -16.63 2.73
CA GLN A 423 -11.13 -15.52 2.13
C GLN A 423 -11.65 -15.16 0.74
N SER A 424 -11.91 -16.18 -0.09
CA SER A 424 -12.41 -15.98 -1.46
C SER A 424 -13.80 -15.36 -1.48
N ARG A 425 -14.70 -15.78 -0.56
CA ARG A 425 -16.04 -15.18 -0.43
C ARG A 425 -15.98 -13.74 0.06
N THR A 426 -15.22 -13.46 1.11
CA THR A 426 -15.04 -12.10 1.64
C THR A 426 -14.51 -11.14 0.57
N ALA A 427 -13.56 -11.59 -0.27
CA ALA A 427 -13.08 -10.81 -1.40
C ALA A 427 -14.19 -10.52 -2.43
N GLY A 428 -15.03 -11.51 -2.77
CA GLY A 428 -16.17 -11.33 -3.66
C GLY A 428 -17.23 -10.37 -3.10
N GLU A 429 -17.52 -10.44 -1.80
CA GLU A 429 -18.42 -9.53 -1.09
C GLU A 429 -17.91 -8.08 -1.11
N ALA A 430 -16.62 -7.88 -0.89
CA ALA A 430 -15.98 -6.57 -0.99
C ALA A 430 -16.03 -6.00 -2.42
N LEU A 431 -15.83 -6.85 -3.44
CA LEU A 431 -15.94 -6.45 -4.84
C LEU A 431 -17.38 -6.06 -5.20
N LEU A 432 -18.39 -6.79 -4.69
CA LEU A 432 -19.80 -6.45 -4.85
C LEU A 432 -20.10 -5.08 -4.24
N SER A 433 -19.65 -4.86 -3.00
CA SER A 433 -19.88 -3.62 -2.25
C SER A 433 -19.21 -2.40 -2.89
N SER A 434 -18.11 -2.62 -3.62
CA SER A 434 -17.37 -1.57 -4.32
C SER A 434 -18.03 -1.11 -5.63
N GLY A 435 -19.09 -1.80 -6.09
CA GLY A 435 -19.78 -1.47 -7.35
C GLY A 435 -18.96 -1.73 -8.62
N ILE A 436 -17.85 -2.48 -8.52
CA ILE A 436 -16.98 -2.79 -9.66
C ILE A 436 -17.68 -3.83 -10.55
N GLN A 437 -17.79 -3.51 -11.84
CA GLN A 437 -18.37 -4.44 -12.81
C GLN A 437 -17.31 -5.38 -13.38
N ILE A 438 -17.40 -6.67 -13.04
CA ILE A 438 -16.56 -7.71 -13.60
C ILE A 438 -17.17 -8.20 -14.93
N THR A 439 -16.39 -8.08 -16.01
CA THR A 439 -16.83 -8.41 -17.37
C THR A 439 -16.23 -9.71 -17.93
N SER A 440 -15.14 -10.20 -17.33
CA SER A 440 -14.52 -11.48 -17.67
C SER A 440 -13.69 -12.00 -16.50
N VAL A 441 -13.65 -13.32 -16.34
CA VAL A 441 -12.81 -14.00 -15.33
C VAL A 441 -11.96 -15.06 -16.01
N PHE A 442 -10.66 -14.99 -15.72
CA PHE A 442 -9.66 -15.96 -16.16
C PHE A 442 -9.01 -16.59 -14.91
N THR A 443 -8.67 -17.87 -14.99
CA THR A 443 -8.02 -18.59 -13.89
C THR A 443 -6.90 -19.47 -14.41
N SER A 444 -5.86 -19.63 -13.59
CA SER A 444 -4.92 -20.75 -13.74
C SER A 444 -5.68 -22.09 -13.63
N PRO A 445 -5.22 -23.15 -14.32
CA PRO A 445 -5.86 -24.46 -14.27
C PRO A 445 -5.69 -25.21 -12.94
N ALA A 446 -4.91 -24.69 -11.99
CA ALA A 446 -4.83 -25.26 -10.64
C ALA A 446 -6.20 -25.22 -9.93
N LEU A 447 -6.60 -26.31 -9.28
CA LEU A 447 -7.90 -26.44 -8.62
C LEU A 447 -8.18 -25.29 -7.64
N ARG A 448 -7.20 -24.95 -6.80
CA ARG A 448 -7.26 -23.81 -5.86
C ARG A 448 -7.62 -22.48 -6.52
N CYS A 449 -7.14 -22.24 -7.74
CA CYS A 449 -7.42 -21.01 -8.49
C CYS A 449 -8.86 -21.03 -9.02
N VAL A 450 -9.29 -22.16 -9.59
CA VAL A 450 -10.66 -22.33 -10.08
C VAL A 450 -11.68 -22.22 -8.94
N GLN A 451 -11.38 -22.78 -7.76
CA GLN A 451 -12.21 -22.65 -6.56
C GLN A 451 -12.29 -21.21 -6.06
N THR A 452 -11.16 -20.50 -6.03
CA THR A 452 -11.13 -19.08 -5.65
C THR A 452 -12.04 -18.26 -6.58
N ALA A 453 -11.91 -18.46 -7.89
CA ALA A 453 -12.73 -17.76 -8.89
C ALA A 453 -14.22 -18.07 -8.73
N LYS A 454 -14.60 -19.33 -8.47
CA LYS A 454 -15.99 -19.72 -8.20
C LYS A 454 -16.56 -18.98 -7.01
N HIS A 455 -15.88 -18.99 -5.86
CA HIS A 455 -16.39 -18.38 -4.63
C HIS A 455 -16.49 -16.85 -4.72
N ILE A 456 -15.54 -16.19 -5.41
CA ILE A 456 -15.66 -14.77 -5.73
C ILE A 456 -16.90 -14.49 -6.58
N LEU A 457 -17.15 -15.31 -7.61
CA LEU A 457 -18.31 -15.15 -8.49
C LEU A 457 -19.65 -15.43 -7.80
N GLU A 458 -19.69 -16.37 -6.86
CA GLU A 458 -20.87 -16.67 -6.02
C GLU A 458 -21.27 -15.45 -5.17
N GLU A 459 -20.29 -14.72 -4.61
CA GLU A 459 -20.60 -13.52 -3.82
C GLU A 459 -20.92 -12.31 -4.69
N LEU A 460 -20.30 -12.19 -5.87
CA LEU A 460 -20.68 -11.20 -6.88
C LEU A 460 -22.06 -11.44 -7.52
N LYS A 461 -22.70 -12.58 -7.26
CA LYS A 461 -23.95 -13.02 -7.90
C LYS A 461 -23.84 -13.12 -9.43
N LEU A 462 -22.66 -13.53 -9.90
CA LEU A 462 -22.31 -13.67 -11.31
C LEU A 462 -22.02 -15.12 -11.72
N GLU A 463 -22.05 -16.07 -10.79
CA GLU A 463 -21.66 -17.47 -10.98
C GLU A 463 -22.47 -18.19 -12.08
N LYS A 464 -23.73 -17.81 -12.29
CA LYS A 464 -24.58 -18.36 -13.37
C LYS A 464 -24.43 -17.63 -14.70
N LYS A 465 -24.00 -16.37 -14.67
CA LYS A 465 -23.93 -15.49 -15.84
C LYS A 465 -22.56 -15.51 -16.51
N MET A 466 -21.50 -15.67 -15.72
CA MET A 466 -20.12 -15.55 -16.17
C MET A 466 -19.43 -16.91 -16.15
N LYS A 467 -18.96 -17.35 -17.32
CA LYS A 467 -18.15 -18.56 -17.44
C LYS A 467 -16.68 -18.27 -17.13
N ILE A 468 -16.07 -19.11 -16.30
CA ILE A 468 -14.65 -19.07 -15.93
C ILE A 468 -13.81 -19.55 -17.12
N LYS A 469 -12.86 -18.73 -17.58
CA LYS A 469 -11.93 -19.07 -18.67
C LYS A 469 -10.65 -19.65 -18.07
N VAL A 470 -10.44 -20.95 -18.22
CA VAL A 470 -9.24 -21.62 -17.72
C VAL A 470 -8.07 -21.37 -18.69
N GLU A 471 -7.05 -20.64 -18.23
CA GLU A 471 -5.90 -20.20 -19.02
C GLU A 471 -4.60 -20.86 -18.51
N PRO A 472 -4.06 -21.87 -19.23
CA PRO A 472 -2.81 -22.52 -18.87
C PRO A 472 -1.60 -21.58 -18.83
N GLY A 473 -1.59 -20.50 -19.61
CA GLY A 473 -0.48 -19.54 -19.68
C GLY A 473 -0.26 -18.73 -18.39
N ILE A 474 -1.21 -18.73 -17.46
CA ILE A 474 -1.08 -18.11 -16.14
C ILE A 474 -0.90 -19.14 -15.01
N TYR A 475 -0.51 -20.38 -15.36
CA TYR A 475 -0.07 -21.36 -14.38
C TYR A 475 1.25 -20.93 -13.70
N GLU A 476 1.53 -21.46 -12.51
CA GLU A 476 2.76 -21.12 -11.79
C GLU A 476 4.02 -21.62 -12.50
N TRP A 477 5.17 -21.04 -12.15
CA TRP A 477 6.42 -21.36 -12.82
C TRP A 477 6.93 -22.76 -12.44
N THR A 478 6.90 -23.67 -13.40
CA THR A 478 7.22 -25.10 -13.21
C THR A 478 8.71 -25.42 -13.00
N LYS A 479 9.61 -24.42 -12.99
CA LYS A 479 11.07 -24.66 -12.81
C LYS A 479 11.44 -24.99 -11.35
N TRP A 480 10.54 -24.75 -10.39
CA TRP A 480 10.76 -25.00 -8.97
C TRP A 480 10.19 -26.33 -8.47
N GLU A 481 9.46 -27.08 -9.30
CA GLU A 481 9.02 -28.43 -8.96
C GLU A 481 10.22 -29.39 -9.08
N ALA A 482 10.72 -29.86 -7.94
CA ALA A 482 11.81 -30.84 -7.88
C ALA A 482 11.43 -32.22 -8.48
N SER A 483 10.16 -32.43 -8.83
CA SER A 483 9.62 -33.65 -9.42
C SER A 483 9.48 -33.53 -10.94
N LYS A 484 9.91 -34.57 -11.66
CA LYS A 484 9.77 -34.72 -13.12
C LYS A 484 8.31 -34.93 -13.61
N THR A 485 7.31 -34.69 -12.77
CA THR A 485 5.92 -35.08 -13.00
C THR A 485 5.06 -33.83 -13.15
N THR A 486 4.50 -33.61 -14.33
CA THR A 486 3.50 -32.56 -14.56
C THR A 486 2.31 -32.80 -13.63
N PRO A 487 1.81 -31.78 -12.89
CA PRO A 487 0.66 -31.96 -12.03
C PRO A 487 -0.54 -32.42 -12.85
N THR A 488 -1.22 -33.46 -12.37
CA THR A 488 -2.50 -33.91 -12.93
C THR A 488 -3.53 -32.86 -12.56
N LEU A 489 -3.89 -31.98 -13.50
CA LEU A 489 -4.91 -30.94 -13.31
C LEU A 489 -6.29 -31.48 -13.73
N MET A 490 -7.37 -30.93 -13.17
CA MET A 490 -8.73 -31.32 -13.59
C MET A 490 -9.01 -30.89 -15.03
N THR A 491 -9.63 -31.78 -15.80
CA THR A 491 -10.14 -31.48 -17.15
C THR A 491 -11.33 -30.51 -17.08
N LEU A 492 -11.65 -29.86 -18.21
CA LEU A 492 -12.82 -28.97 -18.27
C LEU A 492 -14.14 -29.72 -17.99
N ASP A 493 -14.22 -30.99 -18.35
CA ASP A 493 -15.41 -31.82 -18.10
C ASP A 493 -15.51 -32.20 -16.62
N GLU A 494 -14.42 -32.62 -15.99
CA GLU A 494 -14.39 -32.86 -14.53
C GLU A 494 -14.73 -31.59 -13.73
N LEU A 495 -14.25 -30.42 -14.17
CA LEU A 495 -14.60 -29.13 -13.55
C LEU A 495 -16.11 -28.84 -13.69
N LYS A 496 -16.71 -29.12 -14.85
CA LYS A 496 -18.16 -28.96 -15.02
C LYS A 496 -18.95 -29.92 -14.14
N GLU A 497 -18.56 -31.19 -14.06
CA GLU A 497 -19.18 -32.20 -13.20
C GLU A 497 -19.09 -31.80 -11.72
N ALA A 498 -17.99 -31.14 -11.33
CA ALA A 498 -17.80 -30.56 -10.00
C ALA A 498 -18.52 -29.22 -9.78
N ASN A 499 -19.43 -28.85 -10.70
CA ASN A 499 -20.24 -27.64 -10.64
C ASN A 499 -19.40 -26.34 -10.62
N PHE A 500 -18.34 -26.30 -11.43
CA PHE A 500 -17.65 -25.06 -11.82
C PHE A 500 -18.20 -24.59 -13.17
N ASN A 501 -18.68 -23.34 -13.24
CA ASN A 501 -19.20 -22.78 -14.49
C ASN A 501 -18.05 -22.38 -15.44
N VAL A 502 -17.34 -23.36 -16.00
CA VAL A 502 -16.19 -23.13 -16.88
C VAL A 502 -16.58 -23.02 -18.36
N SER A 503 -15.83 -22.22 -19.12
CA SER A 503 -16.03 -22.01 -20.56
C SER A 503 -15.33 -23.09 -21.39
N THR A 504 -16.09 -23.95 -22.07
CA THR A 504 -15.53 -24.90 -23.07
C THR A 504 -15.22 -24.29 -24.42
N ASP A 505 -15.76 -23.11 -24.69
CA ASP A 505 -15.56 -22.39 -25.94
C ASP A 505 -14.29 -21.53 -25.87
N TYR A 506 -13.71 -21.39 -24.68
CA TYR A 506 -12.46 -20.68 -24.51
C TYR A 506 -11.33 -21.51 -25.14
N ARG A 507 -10.58 -20.87 -26.02
CA ARG A 507 -9.33 -21.39 -26.57
C ARG A 507 -8.24 -20.45 -26.08
N SER A 508 -7.33 -20.98 -25.27
CA SER A 508 -6.09 -20.26 -24.97
C SER A 508 -5.41 -19.97 -26.31
N PRO A 509 -5.06 -18.70 -26.62
CA PRO A 509 -4.27 -18.42 -27.80
C PRO A 509 -2.98 -19.22 -27.67
N LEU A 510 -2.74 -20.15 -28.60
CA LEU A 510 -1.46 -20.83 -28.74
C LEU A 510 -0.40 -19.73 -28.85
N TRP A 511 0.28 -19.46 -27.75
CA TRP A 511 1.64 -18.94 -27.81
C TRP A 511 2.43 -20.05 -28.51
N GLU A 512 2.52 -19.96 -29.83
CA GLU A 512 3.72 -20.43 -30.48
C GLU A 512 4.85 -19.74 -29.75
N CYS A 513 5.66 -20.55 -29.08
CA CYS A 513 6.87 -20.16 -28.37
C CYS A 513 7.96 -19.69 -29.35
N ALA A 514 7.58 -18.91 -30.36
CA ALA A 514 8.40 -18.29 -31.38
C ALA A 514 9.02 -17.00 -30.83
N SER A 515 9.79 -17.12 -29.75
CA SER A 515 10.84 -16.16 -29.36
C SER A 515 11.70 -16.63 -28.18
N ALA A 516 11.37 -17.75 -27.52
CA ALA A 516 12.37 -18.49 -26.77
C ALA A 516 13.23 -19.28 -27.77
N LYS A 517 14.09 -18.56 -28.54
CA LYS A 517 15.23 -19.20 -29.18
C LYS A 517 15.89 -20.05 -28.10
N LYS A 518 15.94 -21.37 -28.32
CA LYS A 518 16.88 -22.25 -27.63
C LYS A 518 18.25 -21.59 -27.71
N ILE A 519 18.65 -20.87 -26.66
CA ILE A 519 20.06 -20.64 -26.40
C ILE A 519 20.56 -22.01 -25.95
N ARG A 520 20.86 -22.85 -26.94
CA ARG A 520 21.82 -23.93 -26.76
C ARG A 520 23.09 -23.23 -26.29
N ARG A 521 23.62 -23.63 -25.14
CA ARG A 521 25.05 -23.49 -24.88
C ARG A 521 25.74 -24.19 -26.03
N GLU A 522 26.39 -23.43 -26.90
CA GLU A 522 27.50 -23.97 -27.67
C GLU A 522 28.68 -24.01 -26.72
N ASP A 523 29.08 -25.24 -26.39
CA ASP A 523 30.41 -25.51 -25.87
C ASP A 523 31.42 -25.18 -26.98
N SER A 524 31.93 -23.95 -26.99
CA SER A 524 33.28 -23.64 -27.47
C SER A 524 33.63 -22.21 -27.08
N GLY A 525 34.78 -22.06 -26.43
CA GLY A 525 35.25 -20.80 -25.91
C GLY A 525 35.71 -19.83 -26.99
N SER A 526 35.44 -18.54 -26.78
CA SER A 526 36.33 -17.41 -27.04
C SER A 526 35.53 -16.13 -26.85
N TRP A 527 36.02 -15.27 -25.95
CA TRP A 527 35.51 -13.92 -25.71
C TRP A 527 36.12 -12.96 -26.72
N TRP A 528 35.28 -12.22 -27.46
CA TRP A 528 35.53 -10.86 -27.93
C TRP A 528 34.21 -10.11 -28.05
#